data_AF-A0A9R0BLY0-F1
#
_entry.id   AF-A0A9R0BLY0-F1
#
_cell.length_a   1.000
_cell.length_b   1.000
_cell.length_c   1.000
_cell.angle_alpha   90.00
_cell.angle_beta   90.00
_cell.angle_gamma   90.00
#
_symmetry.space_group_name_H-M   'P 1'
#
loop_
_entity.id
_entity.type
_entity.pdbx_description
1 polymer ?
#
loop_
_entity_poly.entity_id
_entity_poly.type
_entity_poly.pdbx_seq_one_letter_code
_entity_poly.pdbx_strand_id
1 'polypeptide(L)'
;MKIRRYLILVIIILITTSQSFISYGLERFEEITIFHTNDIHGRYAEGDDHIQIGNLATLKKETPNSILVDAGDCLHGLPIVNMDRGKSAIELIKCAGYDYITPGNHDFNYGKDRLFELSKSANLGENTLKFLSSNIFENGKKVFDSNDIKEIDGIKIGFFGLSTQETKNKTGFKNVEGLEFKNPIESATEQVNELKGKGANVIVAICHIGTNSLSKPNSIDIANEVQGIDLIIDGHSHTKFENGKQVGDTLIVSAGQYLENIGEIKLTLDTNDVENIKIENKSVRLIGKEEALKYKLDYVVSKKVDEIKEQQEKILDKVIGATTNTLDGSYENVRTKETNLGNLISDILLDKTKADISLFNGGNIRDTIEKGNITRRDIVDVFPFSNTIVTKELTGAQIKDVLEHGVKLYPEKSSAFLQVGGISYYFNPKQKEGERITSIQKEGKPLDLNKKYVVATNDYIASGGDEFPCFSKEPILKEFGNLESAVIEYIEYKKEISKNVDGRIGIKSKDELISKNHESDLILSENEKNINDNEENLSNNIKSSDSDKNKSLDKTSARESSNQGISKREAKEKSPKTGDLGFSNSIIIFIVSSTLICLLNFNQKELKDKKSK
;
A
#
# COMPACT_ATOMS: atom_id res chain seq x y z
N MET A 1 30.87 -6.07 -87.33
CA MET A 1 30.22 -7.28 -86.75
C MET A 1 30.58 -7.57 -85.29
N LYS A 2 31.82 -7.35 -84.81
CA LYS A 2 32.22 -7.67 -83.42
C LYS A 2 31.54 -6.81 -82.32
N ILE A 3 31.30 -5.53 -82.58
CA ILE A 3 30.64 -4.61 -81.62
C ILE A 3 29.17 -4.95 -81.40
N ARG A 4 28.47 -5.39 -82.47
CA ARG A 4 27.05 -5.76 -82.41
C ARG A 4 26.80 -7.04 -81.60
N ARG A 5 27.79 -7.94 -81.53
CA ARG A 5 27.75 -9.14 -80.67
C ARG A 5 27.98 -8.82 -79.19
N TYR A 6 28.85 -7.86 -78.88
CA TYR A 6 29.07 -7.40 -77.50
C TYR A 6 27.85 -6.66 -76.94
N LEU A 7 27.19 -5.84 -77.75
CA LEU A 7 26.00 -5.11 -77.32
C LEU A 7 24.83 -6.05 -77.00
N ILE A 8 24.63 -7.10 -77.81
CA ILE A 8 23.61 -8.12 -77.57
C ILE A 8 23.94 -8.95 -76.32
N LEU A 9 25.21 -9.28 -76.08
CA LEU A 9 25.62 -9.99 -74.87
C LEU A 9 25.41 -9.15 -73.60
N VAL A 10 25.72 -7.86 -73.64
CA VAL A 10 25.52 -6.92 -72.51
C VAL A 10 24.03 -6.69 -72.24
N ILE A 11 23.20 -6.59 -73.28
CA ILE A 11 21.75 -6.47 -73.14
C ILE A 11 21.13 -7.76 -72.59
N ILE A 12 21.61 -8.93 -73.02
CA ILE A 12 21.15 -10.22 -72.46
C ILE A 12 21.57 -10.35 -71.00
N ILE A 13 22.79 -9.94 -70.61
CA ILE A 13 23.25 -9.93 -69.21
C ILE A 13 22.45 -8.92 -68.36
N LEU A 14 22.06 -7.77 -68.91
CA LEU A 14 21.20 -6.78 -68.23
C LEU A 14 19.74 -7.24 -68.10
N ILE A 15 19.24 -8.03 -69.08
CA ILE A 15 17.89 -8.60 -69.04
C ILE A 15 17.85 -9.85 -68.13
N THR A 16 18.92 -10.64 -68.05
CA THR A 16 18.97 -11.80 -67.13
C THR A 16 19.30 -11.42 -65.69
N THR A 17 19.92 -10.25 -65.44
CA THR A 17 20.13 -9.72 -64.08
C THR A 17 18.93 -8.92 -63.54
N SER A 18 17.93 -8.61 -64.36
CA SER A 18 16.68 -7.96 -63.93
C SER A 18 15.54 -8.93 -63.62
N GLN A 19 15.74 -10.24 -63.79
CA GLN A 19 14.78 -11.29 -63.42
C GLN A 19 15.37 -12.26 -62.40
N SER A 20 15.84 -11.74 -61.27
CA SER A 20 16.02 -12.49 -60.02
C SER A 20 16.08 -11.54 -58.82
N PHE A 21 15.18 -10.56 -58.75
CA PHE A 21 14.63 -10.20 -57.44
C PHE A 21 13.51 -11.19 -57.17
N ILE A 22 13.90 -12.42 -56.85
CA ILE A 22 13.06 -13.22 -55.95
C ILE A 22 13.01 -12.34 -54.71
N SER A 23 11.87 -11.70 -54.48
CA SER A 23 11.53 -11.22 -53.16
C SER A 23 11.48 -12.50 -52.32
N TYR A 24 12.62 -12.87 -51.75
CA TYR A 24 12.61 -13.56 -50.48
C TYR A 24 11.84 -12.58 -49.60
N GLY A 25 10.55 -12.85 -49.43
CA GLY A 25 9.77 -12.19 -48.38
C GLY A 25 10.50 -12.56 -47.11
N LEU A 26 11.42 -11.68 -46.68
CA LEU A 26 11.92 -11.69 -45.32
C LEU A 26 10.66 -11.59 -44.48
N GLU A 27 10.33 -12.66 -43.75
CA GLU A 27 9.24 -12.62 -42.79
C GLU A 27 9.48 -11.39 -41.90
N ARG A 28 8.56 -10.43 -41.98
CA ARG A 28 8.68 -9.17 -41.24
C ARG A 28 8.02 -9.37 -39.90
N PHE A 29 8.84 -9.63 -38.89
CA PHE A 29 8.41 -9.61 -37.51
C PHE A 29 8.78 -8.28 -36.88
N GLU A 30 7.81 -7.64 -36.24
CA GLU A 30 8.04 -6.47 -35.41
C GLU A 30 7.90 -6.85 -33.93
N GLU A 31 8.73 -6.24 -33.07
CA GLU A 31 8.67 -6.44 -31.63
C GLU A 31 8.15 -5.18 -30.94
N ILE A 32 7.11 -5.34 -30.13
CA ILE A 32 6.60 -4.29 -29.24
C ILE A 32 6.73 -4.77 -27.80
N THR A 33 7.27 -3.92 -26.94
CA THR A 33 7.39 -4.22 -25.50
C THR A 33 6.35 -3.44 -24.71
N ILE A 34 5.57 -4.11 -23.87
CA ILE A 34 4.71 -3.47 -22.89
C ILE A 34 5.31 -3.73 -21.51
N PHE A 35 5.79 -2.67 -20.88
CA PHE A 35 6.12 -2.70 -19.47
C PHE A 35 4.88 -2.39 -18.65
N HIS A 36 4.73 -3.07 -17.52
CA HIS A 36 3.64 -2.78 -16.60
C HIS A 36 4.03 -2.86 -15.14
N THR A 37 3.25 -2.14 -14.35
CA THR A 37 3.26 -2.17 -12.88
C THR A 37 1.82 -2.23 -12.39
N ASN A 38 1.65 -2.54 -11.12
CA ASN A 38 0.37 -2.53 -10.42
C ASN A 38 0.66 -2.41 -8.92
N ASP A 39 -0.27 -1.80 -8.17
CA ASP A 39 -0.25 -1.73 -6.70
C ASP A 39 1.07 -1.11 -6.15
N ILE A 40 1.59 -0.06 -6.80
CA ILE A 40 2.85 0.60 -6.40
C ILE A 40 2.77 1.13 -4.97
N HIS A 41 1.59 1.60 -4.57
CA HIS A 41 1.33 2.10 -3.23
C HIS A 41 2.35 3.15 -2.71
N GLY A 42 2.72 4.12 -3.56
CA GLY A 42 3.62 5.22 -3.17
C GLY A 42 5.12 4.88 -3.14
N ARG A 43 5.53 3.65 -3.50
CA ARG A 43 6.94 3.21 -3.51
C ARG A 43 7.65 3.62 -4.79
N TYR A 44 7.98 4.91 -4.85
CA TYR A 44 8.64 5.54 -6.00
C TYR A 44 10.11 5.86 -5.77
N ALA A 45 10.44 6.23 -4.53
CA ALA A 45 11.75 6.74 -4.15
C ALA A 45 12.70 5.62 -3.72
N GLU A 46 13.86 5.97 -3.18
CA GLU A 46 14.78 5.01 -2.58
C GLU A 46 14.14 4.22 -1.42
N GLY A 47 14.36 2.90 -1.42
CA GLY A 47 14.00 1.97 -0.36
C GLY A 47 14.66 0.61 -0.56
N ASP A 48 14.67 -0.22 0.48
CA ASP A 48 15.41 -1.49 0.51
C ASP A 48 14.66 -2.64 -0.18
N ASP A 49 13.35 -2.57 -0.28
CA ASP A 49 12.45 -3.65 -0.71
C ASP A 49 11.90 -3.50 -2.14
N HIS A 50 12.10 -2.35 -2.79
CA HIS A 50 11.52 -2.07 -4.11
C HIS A 50 12.50 -1.42 -5.10
N ILE A 51 12.08 -1.38 -6.37
CA ILE A 51 12.76 -0.69 -7.47
C ILE A 51 12.44 0.80 -7.38
N GLN A 52 13.41 1.69 -7.61
CA GLN A 52 13.10 3.11 -7.72
C GLN A 52 12.50 3.41 -9.09
N ILE A 53 11.52 4.32 -9.16
CA ILE A 53 10.85 4.65 -10.43
C ILE A 53 11.83 5.22 -11.49
N GLY A 54 12.95 5.80 -11.05
CA GLY A 54 14.04 6.24 -11.93
C GLY A 54 14.74 5.09 -12.68
N ASN A 55 14.85 3.89 -12.11
CA ASN A 55 15.40 2.72 -12.81
C ASN A 55 14.45 2.27 -13.93
N LEU A 56 13.16 2.20 -13.62
CA LEU A 56 12.09 1.88 -14.59
C LEU A 56 12.07 2.89 -15.74
N ALA A 57 12.17 4.19 -15.44
CA ALA A 57 12.19 5.23 -16.46
C ALA A 57 13.36 5.05 -17.45
N THR A 58 14.55 4.71 -16.95
CA THR A 58 15.71 4.41 -17.81
C THR A 58 15.48 3.17 -18.65
N LEU A 59 15.01 2.07 -18.05
CA LEU A 59 14.65 0.84 -18.77
C LEU A 59 13.67 1.13 -19.91
N LYS A 60 12.61 1.89 -19.62
CA LYS A 60 11.60 2.30 -20.60
C LYS A 60 12.20 3.13 -21.74
N LYS A 61 13.11 4.05 -21.42
CA LYS A 61 13.75 4.96 -22.39
C LYS A 61 14.78 4.26 -23.28
N GLU A 62 15.48 3.27 -22.75
CA GLU A 62 16.47 2.47 -23.48
C GLU A 62 15.83 1.36 -24.33
N THR A 63 14.54 1.08 -24.13
CA THR A 63 13.79 0.07 -24.90
C THR A 63 12.99 0.74 -26.02
N PRO A 64 13.36 0.58 -27.30
CA PRO A 64 12.57 1.10 -28.42
C PRO A 64 11.20 0.43 -28.50
N ASN A 65 10.24 1.06 -29.18
CA ASN A 65 8.90 0.50 -29.42
C ASN A 65 8.22 -0.03 -28.15
N SER A 66 8.37 0.72 -27.06
CA SER A 66 7.86 0.33 -25.75
C SER A 66 6.69 1.19 -25.28
N ILE A 67 5.78 0.58 -24.54
CA ILE A 67 4.64 1.20 -23.86
C ILE A 67 4.80 0.92 -22.37
N LEU A 68 4.41 1.88 -21.52
CA LEU A 68 4.43 1.69 -20.07
C LEU A 68 3.05 1.95 -19.48
N VAL A 69 2.51 0.99 -18.73
CA VAL A 69 1.16 1.09 -18.15
C VAL A 69 1.15 0.74 -16.67
N ASP A 70 0.20 1.31 -15.92
CA ASP A 70 -0.04 0.96 -14.52
C ASP A 70 -1.47 0.43 -14.34
N ALA A 71 -1.60 -0.68 -13.61
CA ALA A 71 -2.89 -1.32 -13.35
C ALA A 71 -3.56 -0.81 -12.06
N GLY A 72 -3.21 0.38 -11.56
CA GLY A 72 -3.90 1.08 -10.48
C GLY A 72 -3.28 0.92 -9.10
N ASP A 73 -3.85 1.65 -8.14
CA ASP A 73 -3.39 1.73 -6.74
C ASP A 73 -1.96 2.25 -6.60
N CYS A 74 -1.69 3.34 -7.33
CA CYS A 74 -0.39 4.00 -7.33
C CYS A 74 -0.44 5.38 -6.67
N LEU A 75 -1.61 6.02 -6.54
CA LEU A 75 -1.73 7.39 -6.03
C LEU A 75 -1.69 7.49 -4.50
N HIS A 76 -1.63 6.36 -3.81
CA HIS A 76 -1.78 6.28 -2.37
C HIS A 76 -0.90 5.20 -1.77
N GLY A 77 -0.28 5.47 -0.63
CA GLY A 77 0.29 4.43 0.21
C GLY A 77 1.34 4.97 1.19
N LEU A 78 2.51 5.32 0.69
CA LEU A 78 3.56 5.93 1.51
C LEU A 78 3.37 7.45 1.71
N PRO A 79 3.94 8.02 2.80
CA PRO A 79 3.86 9.45 3.10
C PRO A 79 4.18 10.37 1.92
N ILE A 80 5.15 9.99 1.08
CA ILE A 80 5.57 10.76 -0.12
C ILE A 80 4.44 11.05 -1.12
N VAL A 81 3.35 10.28 -1.11
CA VAL A 81 2.18 10.55 -1.95
C VAL A 81 0.92 10.87 -1.16
N ASN A 82 0.87 10.47 0.11
CA ASN A 82 -0.26 10.77 0.98
C ASN A 82 -0.34 12.27 1.33
N MET A 83 0.82 12.89 1.57
CA MET A 83 0.91 14.28 2.07
C MET A 83 0.26 15.31 1.14
N ASP A 84 0.32 15.09 -0.16
CA ASP A 84 -0.26 15.96 -1.17
C ASP A 84 -1.44 15.33 -1.93
N ARG A 85 -1.98 14.25 -1.35
CA ARG A 85 -3.18 13.56 -1.83
C ARG A 85 -3.03 13.13 -3.29
N GLY A 86 -1.93 12.42 -3.58
CA GLY A 86 -1.64 11.76 -4.87
C GLY A 86 -1.03 12.66 -5.95
N LYS A 87 -0.76 13.94 -5.67
CA LYS A 87 -0.20 14.85 -6.69
C LYS A 87 1.21 14.42 -7.07
N SER A 88 2.06 14.12 -6.08
CA SER A 88 3.43 13.65 -6.31
C SER A 88 3.46 12.34 -7.11
N ALA A 89 2.51 11.44 -6.89
CA ALA A 89 2.40 10.20 -7.67
C ALA A 89 2.19 10.49 -9.17
N ILE A 90 1.24 11.38 -9.51
CA ILE A 90 0.99 11.79 -10.89
C ILE A 90 2.22 12.44 -11.51
N GLU A 91 2.90 13.34 -10.80
CA GLU A 91 4.11 13.99 -11.31
C GLU A 91 5.23 12.98 -11.61
N LEU A 92 5.43 11.98 -10.73
CA LEU A 92 6.46 10.95 -10.88
C LEU A 92 6.15 9.96 -12.00
N ILE A 93 4.92 9.45 -12.06
CA ILE A 93 4.48 8.50 -13.10
C ILE A 93 4.54 9.16 -14.49
N LYS A 94 4.07 10.41 -14.62
CA LYS A 94 4.24 11.16 -15.88
C LYS A 94 5.69 11.35 -16.25
N CYS A 95 6.53 11.74 -15.28
CA CYS A 95 7.96 11.94 -15.52
C CYS A 95 8.66 10.65 -15.96
N ALA A 96 8.21 9.49 -15.47
CA ALA A 96 8.75 8.19 -15.83
C ALA A 96 8.30 7.67 -17.21
N GLY A 97 7.33 8.34 -17.84
CA GLY A 97 6.87 8.03 -19.19
C GLY A 97 5.79 6.96 -19.28
N TYR A 98 4.91 6.87 -18.29
CA TYR A 98 3.70 6.05 -18.40
C TYR A 98 2.72 6.63 -19.41
N ASP A 99 2.12 5.74 -20.19
CA ASP A 99 1.13 6.05 -21.22
C ASP A 99 -0.30 5.97 -20.66
N TYR A 100 -0.59 4.88 -19.94
CA TYR A 100 -1.94 4.57 -19.45
C TYR A 100 -1.92 4.14 -17.99
N ILE A 101 -3.01 4.47 -17.30
CA ILE A 101 -3.33 3.96 -15.98
C ILE A 101 -4.81 3.62 -15.88
N THR A 102 -5.15 2.55 -15.16
CA THR A 102 -6.52 2.28 -14.72
C THR A 102 -6.64 2.61 -13.23
N PRO A 103 -7.64 3.39 -12.78
CA PRO A 103 -7.78 3.70 -11.37
C PRO A 103 -8.16 2.45 -10.57
N GLY A 104 -7.41 2.17 -9.50
CA GLY A 104 -7.73 1.16 -8.51
C GLY A 104 -8.61 1.68 -7.37
N ASN A 105 -8.93 0.83 -6.39
CA ASN A 105 -9.77 1.25 -5.27
C ASN A 105 -9.12 2.30 -4.38
N HIS A 106 -7.82 2.19 -4.11
CA HIS A 106 -7.12 3.11 -3.23
C HIS A 106 -6.83 4.46 -3.89
N ASP A 107 -6.89 4.55 -5.22
CA ASP A 107 -6.82 5.84 -5.94
C ASP A 107 -8.02 6.75 -5.60
N PHE A 108 -9.13 6.18 -5.09
CA PHE A 108 -10.27 6.93 -4.58
C PHE A 108 -10.13 7.37 -3.12
N ASN A 109 -9.05 7.03 -2.40
CA ASN A 109 -8.94 7.30 -0.96
C ASN A 109 -9.05 8.80 -0.59
N TYR A 110 -8.74 9.70 -1.52
CA TYR A 110 -8.87 11.15 -1.34
C TYR A 110 -10.18 11.76 -1.88
N GLY A 111 -11.10 10.91 -2.36
CA GLY A 111 -12.39 11.27 -2.94
C GLY A 111 -12.38 11.37 -4.48
N LYS A 112 -13.51 11.05 -5.09
CA LYS A 112 -13.72 11.07 -6.56
C LYS A 112 -13.34 12.41 -7.20
N ASP A 113 -13.68 13.52 -6.56
CA ASP A 113 -13.41 14.85 -7.11
C ASP A 113 -11.90 15.10 -7.22
N ARG A 114 -11.14 14.63 -6.23
CA ARG A 114 -9.68 14.71 -6.25
C ARG A 114 -9.10 13.82 -7.35
N LEU A 115 -9.60 12.59 -7.50
CA LEU A 115 -9.14 11.70 -8.56
C LEU A 115 -9.44 12.28 -9.96
N PHE A 116 -10.61 12.89 -10.15
CA PHE A 116 -10.99 13.55 -11.41
C PHE A 116 -10.16 14.80 -11.69
N GLU A 117 -9.78 15.55 -10.67
CA GLU A 117 -8.84 16.67 -10.79
C GLU A 117 -7.47 16.17 -11.25
N LEU A 118 -6.95 15.14 -10.57
CA LEU A 118 -5.66 14.53 -10.88
C LEU A 118 -5.64 13.95 -12.30
N SER A 119 -6.67 13.20 -12.71
CA SER A 119 -6.73 12.61 -14.05
C SER A 119 -6.76 13.67 -15.16
N LYS A 120 -7.51 14.76 -14.96
CA LYS A 120 -7.51 15.91 -15.90
C LYS A 120 -6.13 16.56 -15.98
N SER A 121 -5.48 16.78 -14.84
CA SER A 121 -4.12 17.35 -14.81
C SER A 121 -3.08 16.43 -15.46
N ALA A 122 -3.30 15.11 -15.37
CA ALA A 122 -2.40 14.10 -15.89
C ALA A 122 -2.35 14.12 -17.43
N ASN A 123 -3.46 14.49 -18.07
CA ASN A 123 -3.61 14.57 -19.52
C ASN A 123 -3.15 15.91 -20.14
N LEU A 124 -2.48 16.77 -19.38
CA LEU A 124 -1.96 18.07 -19.85
C LEU A 124 -0.43 18.09 -19.92
N GLY A 125 0.12 18.89 -20.82
CA GLY A 125 1.57 19.13 -20.95
C GLY A 125 2.32 18.04 -21.71
N GLU A 126 3.64 17.98 -21.48
CA GLU A 126 4.49 16.90 -22.00
C GLU A 126 4.28 15.61 -21.20
N ASN A 127 4.52 14.45 -21.83
CA ASN A 127 4.30 13.11 -21.25
C ASN A 127 2.90 12.95 -20.66
N THR A 128 1.88 13.11 -21.52
CA THR A 128 0.48 12.94 -21.14
C THR A 128 0.23 11.53 -20.62
N LEU A 129 -0.43 11.43 -19.47
CA LEU A 129 -0.88 10.17 -18.88
C LEU A 129 -2.40 10.08 -19.00
N LYS A 130 -2.90 9.02 -19.63
CA LYS A 130 -4.33 8.80 -19.83
C LYS A 130 -4.88 7.82 -18.80
N PHE A 131 -5.94 8.23 -18.11
CA PHE A 131 -6.71 7.36 -17.24
C PHE A 131 -7.77 6.63 -18.06
N LEU A 132 -7.72 5.30 -18.06
CA LEU A 132 -8.69 4.46 -18.76
C LEU A 132 -9.57 3.73 -17.74
N SER A 133 -10.89 3.83 -17.90
CA SER A 133 -11.85 2.96 -17.19
C SER A 133 -13.18 2.96 -17.92
N SER A 134 -13.63 1.77 -18.33
CA SER A 134 -14.84 1.59 -19.12
C SER A 134 -16.09 1.30 -18.29
N ASN A 135 -15.92 0.98 -17.00
CA ASN A 135 -17.00 0.51 -16.14
C ASN A 135 -17.33 1.43 -14.95
N ILE A 136 -16.76 2.64 -14.88
CA ILE A 136 -17.10 3.64 -13.85
C ILE A 136 -18.00 4.73 -14.44
N PHE A 137 -19.15 4.92 -13.81
CA PHE A 137 -20.18 5.86 -14.24
C PHE A 137 -20.56 6.80 -13.11
N GLU A 138 -20.97 8.02 -13.48
CA GLU A 138 -21.66 8.95 -12.61
C GLU A 138 -22.87 9.50 -13.37
N ASN A 139 -24.07 9.39 -12.80
CA ASN A 139 -25.32 9.82 -13.44
C ASN A 139 -25.50 9.27 -14.87
N GLY A 140 -25.16 7.98 -15.06
CA GLY A 140 -25.25 7.29 -16.35
C GLY A 140 -24.18 7.65 -17.39
N LYS A 141 -23.18 8.48 -17.04
CA LYS A 141 -22.07 8.86 -17.95
C LYS A 141 -20.75 8.26 -17.47
N LYS A 142 -19.92 7.78 -18.41
CA LYS A 142 -18.54 7.35 -18.15
C LYS A 142 -17.72 8.53 -17.63
N VAL A 143 -16.94 8.31 -16.56
CA VAL A 143 -16.17 9.38 -15.89
C VAL A 143 -14.71 9.46 -16.35
N PHE A 144 -14.20 8.39 -16.95
CA PHE A 144 -12.88 8.33 -17.60
C PHE A 144 -13.06 7.95 -19.08
N ASP A 145 -12.00 8.14 -19.87
CA ASP A 145 -11.93 7.57 -21.21
C ASP A 145 -12.02 6.03 -21.09
N SER A 146 -12.78 5.37 -21.96
CA SER A 146 -12.96 3.91 -21.84
C SER A 146 -11.82 3.13 -22.46
N ASN A 147 -11.34 3.59 -23.62
CA ASN A 147 -10.28 2.99 -24.41
C ASN A 147 -9.44 4.05 -25.13
N ASP A 148 -8.28 3.62 -25.62
CA ASP A 148 -7.45 4.36 -26.55
C ASP A 148 -6.72 3.39 -27.51
N ILE A 149 -6.25 3.90 -28.65
CA ILE A 149 -5.41 3.12 -29.58
C ILE A 149 -4.06 3.80 -29.71
N LYS A 150 -2.99 3.06 -29.43
CA LYS A 150 -1.62 3.49 -29.70
C LYS A 150 -1.11 2.80 -30.96
N GLU A 151 -0.61 3.60 -31.90
CA GLU A 151 -0.01 3.09 -33.14
C GLU A 151 1.52 3.15 -33.04
N ILE A 152 2.20 2.03 -33.26
CA ILE A 152 3.67 1.92 -33.31
C ILE A 152 4.01 1.21 -34.61
N ASP A 153 4.78 1.86 -35.48
CA ASP A 153 5.20 1.31 -36.78
C ASP A 153 4.04 0.72 -37.63
N GLY A 154 2.86 1.36 -37.55
CA GLY A 154 1.65 0.94 -38.27
C GLY A 154 0.81 -0.13 -37.56
N ILE A 155 1.28 -0.67 -36.43
CA ILE A 155 0.55 -1.63 -35.59
C ILE A 155 -0.33 -0.89 -34.61
N LYS A 156 -1.62 -1.18 -34.60
CA LYS A 156 -2.61 -0.58 -33.69
C LYS A 156 -2.85 -1.47 -32.47
N ILE A 157 -2.45 -0.99 -31.31
CA ILE A 157 -2.70 -1.65 -30.03
C ILE A 157 -3.82 -0.90 -29.31
N GLY A 158 -4.96 -1.56 -29.13
CA GLY A 158 -6.09 -1.05 -28.37
C GLY A 158 -5.94 -1.35 -26.89
N PHE A 159 -6.07 -0.33 -26.06
CA PHE A 159 -6.08 -0.42 -24.60
C PHE A 159 -7.45 -0.04 -24.06
N PHE A 160 -7.95 -0.76 -23.06
CA PHE A 160 -9.13 -0.33 -22.30
C PHE A 160 -8.96 -0.64 -20.81
N GLY A 161 -9.62 0.14 -19.96
CA GLY A 161 -9.50 0.03 -18.52
C GLY A 161 -10.70 -0.60 -17.83
N LEU A 162 -10.49 -1.28 -16.70
CA LEU A 162 -11.53 -1.84 -15.84
C LEU A 162 -11.18 -1.73 -14.35
N SER A 163 -12.10 -1.22 -13.54
CA SER A 163 -11.91 -1.05 -12.10
C SER A 163 -12.86 -1.94 -11.30
N THR A 164 -12.41 -2.47 -10.16
CA THR A 164 -13.20 -3.42 -9.35
C THR A 164 -14.50 -2.82 -8.83
N GLN A 165 -15.57 -3.62 -8.81
CA GLN A 165 -16.82 -3.22 -8.16
C GLN A 165 -16.67 -3.16 -6.64
N GLU A 166 -15.63 -3.80 -6.09
CA GLU A 166 -15.30 -3.77 -4.67
C GLU A 166 -14.89 -2.40 -4.16
N THR A 167 -14.52 -1.46 -5.05
CA THR A 167 -14.11 -0.10 -4.68
C THR A 167 -15.11 0.56 -3.71
N LYS A 168 -16.42 0.26 -3.83
CA LYS A 168 -17.47 0.74 -2.90
C LYS A 168 -17.25 0.37 -1.44
N ASN A 169 -16.56 -0.73 -1.18
CA ASN A 169 -16.27 -1.28 0.15
C ASN A 169 -14.78 -1.18 0.54
N LYS A 170 -13.91 -0.86 -0.42
CA LYS A 170 -12.46 -0.74 -0.29
C LYS A 170 -11.97 0.70 -0.06
N THR A 171 -12.91 1.65 0.04
CA THR A 171 -12.62 3.02 0.44
C THR A 171 -13.79 3.59 1.25
N GLY A 172 -13.61 4.81 1.77
CA GLY A 172 -14.66 5.51 2.49
C GLY A 172 -15.89 5.76 1.60
N PHE A 173 -17.10 5.50 2.09
CA PHE A 173 -18.34 5.66 1.32
C PHE A 173 -18.46 7.01 0.62
N LYS A 174 -18.12 8.10 1.31
CA LYS A 174 -18.15 9.47 0.76
C LYS A 174 -17.20 9.68 -0.42
N ASN A 175 -16.14 8.88 -0.51
CA ASN A 175 -15.14 9.02 -1.56
C ASN A 175 -15.69 8.62 -2.93
N VAL A 176 -16.70 7.76 -2.97
CA VAL A 176 -17.27 7.16 -4.18
C VAL A 176 -18.78 7.36 -4.27
N GLU A 177 -19.32 8.28 -3.46
CA GLU A 177 -20.74 8.58 -3.43
C GLU A 177 -21.22 9.05 -4.81
N GLY A 178 -22.31 8.45 -5.31
CA GLY A 178 -22.85 8.71 -6.64
C GLY A 178 -22.14 8.00 -7.79
N LEU A 179 -21.05 7.26 -7.53
CA LEU A 179 -20.38 6.44 -8.54
C LEU A 179 -21.02 5.05 -8.66
N GLU A 180 -21.17 4.61 -9.90
CA GLU A 180 -21.60 3.28 -10.29
C GLU A 180 -20.43 2.53 -10.92
N PHE A 181 -20.07 1.39 -10.33
CA PHE A 181 -19.09 0.46 -10.87
C PHE A 181 -19.87 -0.69 -11.53
N LYS A 182 -19.97 -0.68 -12.86
CA LYS A 182 -20.73 -1.66 -13.64
C LYS A 182 -19.99 -2.99 -13.78
N ASN A 183 -20.72 -4.01 -14.24
CA ASN A 183 -20.18 -5.34 -14.46
C ASN A 183 -18.99 -5.27 -15.45
N PRO A 184 -17.78 -5.72 -15.05
CA PRO A 184 -16.60 -5.60 -15.89
C PRO A 184 -16.64 -6.51 -17.14
N ILE A 185 -17.37 -7.63 -17.11
CA ILE A 185 -17.53 -8.54 -18.27
C ILE A 185 -18.33 -7.87 -19.39
N GLU A 186 -19.44 -7.21 -19.03
CA GLU A 186 -20.26 -6.46 -19.98
C GLU A 186 -19.46 -5.30 -20.61
N SER A 187 -18.77 -4.54 -19.78
CA SER A 187 -17.90 -3.44 -20.23
C SER A 187 -16.76 -3.94 -21.12
N ALA A 188 -16.06 -5.02 -20.74
CA ALA A 188 -15.01 -5.61 -21.57
C ALA A 188 -15.54 -6.06 -22.94
N THR A 189 -16.72 -6.71 -22.97
CA THR A 189 -17.35 -7.13 -24.22
C THR A 189 -17.63 -5.95 -25.16
N GLU A 190 -18.15 -4.85 -24.62
CA GLU A 190 -18.35 -3.59 -25.36
C GLU A 190 -17.03 -3.07 -25.94
N GLN A 191 -15.97 -3.02 -25.11
CA GLN A 191 -14.68 -2.45 -25.50
C GLN A 191 -13.94 -3.30 -26.53
N VAL A 192 -14.00 -4.64 -26.44
CA VAL A 192 -13.43 -5.52 -27.46
C VAL A 192 -14.10 -5.29 -28.81
N ASN A 193 -15.43 -5.21 -28.85
CA ASN A 193 -16.17 -4.96 -30.10
C ASN A 193 -15.82 -3.59 -30.69
N GLU A 194 -15.73 -2.56 -29.85
CA GLU A 194 -15.38 -1.21 -30.28
C GLU A 194 -13.96 -1.13 -30.85
N LEU A 195 -12.97 -1.71 -30.15
CA LEU A 195 -11.56 -1.70 -30.58
C LEU A 195 -11.34 -2.53 -31.84
N LYS A 196 -11.98 -3.70 -31.97
CA LYS A 196 -11.99 -4.47 -33.22
C LYS A 196 -12.60 -3.68 -34.37
N GLY A 197 -13.72 -2.98 -34.14
CA GLY A 197 -14.35 -2.12 -35.14
C GLY A 197 -13.46 -0.94 -35.58
N LYS A 198 -12.56 -0.47 -34.72
CA LYS A 198 -11.54 0.55 -35.04
C LYS A 198 -10.26 -0.04 -35.68
N GLY A 199 -10.20 -1.36 -35.87
CA GLY A 199 -9.08 -2.05 -36.51
C GLY A 199 -7.87 -2.26 -35.61
N ALA A 200 -8.06 -2.43 -34.29
CA ALA A 200 -6.98 -2.85 -33.41
C ALA A 200 -6.44 -4.24 -33.79
N ASN A 201 -5.11 -4.37 -33.87
CA ASN A 201 -4.42 -5.63 -34.13
C ASN A 201 -4.21 -6.43 -32.84
N VAL A 202 -4.06 -5.73 -31.71
CA VAL A 202 -3.89 -6.30 -30.38
C VAL A 202 -4.82 -5.58 -29.42
N ILE A 203 -5.49 -6.31 -28.53
CA ILE A 203 -6.37 -5.76 -27.50
C ILE A 203 -5.85 -6.10 -26.11
N VAL A 204 -5.54 -5.06 -25.34
CA VAL A 204 -5.00 -5.14 -23.98
C VAL A 204 -6.00 -4.53 -22.99
N ALA A 205 -6.45 -5.34 -22.04
CA ALA A 205 -7.20 -4.85 -20.88
C ALA A 205 -6.22 -4.47 -19.76
N ILE A 206 -6.31 -3.25 -19.25
CA ILE A 206 -5.63 -2.82 -18.03
C ILE A 206 -6.67 -2.89 -16.92
N CYS A 207 -6.50 -3.82 -16.00
CA CYS A 207 -7.50 -4.17 -15.00
C CYS A 207 -6.97 -3.86 -13.59
N HIS A 208 -7.84 -3.29 -12.78
CA HIS A 208 -7.70 -3.30 -11.33
C HIS A 208 -8.88 -4.09 -10.75
N ILE A 209 -8.94 -5.37 -11.13
CA ILE A 209 -10.07 -6.27 -10.83
C ILE A 209 -9.64 -7.35 -9.84
N GLY A 210 -8.40 -7.83 -9.96
CA GLY A 210 -7.87 -8.91 -9.16
C GLY A 210 -8.12 -10.28 -9.74
N THR A 211 -7.41 -11.27 -9.18
CA THR A 211 -7.49 -12.68 -9.57
C THR A 211 -7.98 -13.58 -8.44
N ASN A 212 -8.16 -13.03 -7.23
CA ASN A 212 -8.65 -13.79 -6.09
C ASN A 212 -10.06 -14.34 -6.36
N SER A 213 -10.30 -15.57 -5.93
CA SER A 213 -11.61 -16.22 -5.95
C SER A 213 -12.70 -15.46 -5.19
N LEU A 214 -12.32 -14.61 -4.22
CA LEU A 214 -13.24 -13.79 -3.44
C LEU A 214 -13.71 -12.53 -4.19
N SER A 215 -13.02 -12.14 -5.26
CA SER A 215 -13.24 -10.87 -5.97
C SER A 215 -14.00 -11.05 -7.28
N LYS A 216 -15.23 -11.57 -7.21
CA LYS A 216 -16.04 -11.92 -8.39
C LYS A 216 -16.86 -10.72 -8.93
N PRO A 217 -16.94 -10.51 -10.27
CA PRO A 217 -16.15 -11.19 -11.31
C PRO A 217 -14.67 -10.77 -11.27
N ASN A 218 -13.76 -11.74 -11.39
CA ASN A 218 -12.32 -11.51 -11.40
C ASN A 218 -11.74 -11.59 -12.83
N SER A 219 -10.45 -11.28 -13.02
CA SER A 219 -9.81 -11.30 -14.35
C SER A 219 -9.83 -12.68 -15.04
N ILE A 220 -9.90 -13.76 -14.27
CA ILE A 220 -10.06 -15.13 -14.82
C ILE A 220 -11.47 -15.31 -15.37
N ASP A 221 -12.50 -14.78 -14.70
CA ASP A 221 -13.88 -14.82 -15.20
C ASP A 221 -14.00 -14.01 -16.50
N ILE A 222 -13.42 -12.80 -16.52
CA ILE A 222 -13.39 -11.94 -17.71
C ILE A 222 -12.72 -12.66 -18.90
N ALA A 223 -11.56 -13.28 -18.68
CA ALA A 223 -10.86 -14.03 -19.73
C ALA A 223 -11.65 -15.24 -20.25
N ASN A 224 -12.45 -15.90 -19.39
CA ASN A 224 -13.29 -17.02 -19.81
C ASN A 224 -14.53 -16.56 -20.61
N GLU A 225 -15.13 -15.44 -20.20
CA GLU A 225 -16.41 -14.98 -20.74
C GLU A 225 -16.28 -14.03 -21.93
N VAL A 226 -15.15 -13.32 -22.06
CA VAL A 226 -14.95 -12.28 -23.08
C VAL A 226 -13.89 -12.70 -24.09
N GLN A 227 -14.35 -13.03 -25.30
CA GLN A 227 -13.49 -13.46 -26.39
C GLN A 227 -12.85 -12.27 -27.13
N GLY A 228 -11.56 -12.40 -27.48
CA GLY A 228 -10.84 -11.40 -28.26
C GLY A 228 -10.01 -10.38 -27.46
N ILE A 229 -9.79 -10.65 -26.17
CA ILE A 229 -8.76 -9.96 -25.38
C ILE A 229 -7.46 -10.75 -25.54
N ASP A 230 -6.37 -10.10 -25.96
CA ASP A 230 -5.07 -10.76 -26.10
C ASP A 230 -4.31 -10.82 -24.78
N LEU A 231 -4.37 -9.73 -24.02
CA LEU A 231 -3.67 -9.54 -22.76
C LEU A 231 -4.59 -8.92 -21.72
N ILE A 232 -4.54 -9.43 -20.50
CA ILE A 232 -5.04 -8.74 -19.30
C ILE A 232 -3.84 -8.43 -18.41
N ILE A 233 -3.61 -7.15 -18.17
CA ILE A 233 -2.63 -6.64 -17.21
C ILE A 233 -3.41 -6.27 -15.96
N ASP A 234 -3.30 -7.05 -14.88
CA ASP A 234 -4.14 -6.91 -13.68
C ASP A 234 -3.36 -6.43 -12.44
N GLY A 235 -4.09 -5.92 -11.45
CA GLY A 235 -3.63 -5.51 -10.12
C GLY A 235 -4.54 -6.03 -9.00
N HIS A 236 -4.75 -5.23 -7.94
CA HIS A 236 -5.71 -5.45 -6.81
C HIS A 236 -5.38 -6.60 -5.87
N SER A 237 -5.13 -7.80 -6.41
CA SER A 237 -4.85 -9.01 -5.62
C SER A 237 -3.38 -9.17 -5.27
N HIS A 238 -2.52 -8.22 -5.66
CA HIS A 238 -1.06 -8.23 -5.44
C HIS A 238 -0.39 -9.51 -5.95
N THR A 239 -1.00 -10.16 -6.95
CA THR A 239 -0.59 -11.50 -7.39
C THR A 239 0.65 -11.39 -8.25
N LYS A 240 1.61 -12.28 -8.05
CA LYS A 240 2.80 -12.37 -8.90
C LYS A 240 2.63 -13.51 -9.90
N PHE A 241 2.64 -13.21 -11.20
CA PHE A 241 2.67 -14.24 -12.25
C PHE A 241 4.01 -14.22 -12.98
N GLU A 242 4.96 -15.05 -12.55
CA GLU A 242 6.32 -15.10 -13.14
C GLU A 242 6.32 -15.32 -14.66
N ASN A 243 5.41 -16.15 -15.17
CA ASN A 243 5.28 -16.49 -16.59
C ASN A 243 3.88 -16.17 -17.15
N GLY A 244 3.14 -15.29 -16.49
CA GLY A 244 1.72 -15.07 -16.79
C GLY A 244 0.83 -16.28 -16.49
N LYS A 245 -0.48 -16.14 -16.75
CA LYS A 245 -1.50 -17.17 -16.62
C LYS A 245 -2.37 -17.19 -17.87
N GLN A 246 -2.23 -18.23 -18.68
CA GLN A 246 -3.07 -18.44 -19.86
C GLN A 246 -4.47 -18.90 -19.46
N VAL A 247 -5.51 -18.26 -19.99
CA VAL A 247 -6.92 -18.63 -19.85
C VAL A 247 -7.59 -18.50 -21.22
N GLY A 248 -7.92 -19.62 -21.85
CA GLY A 248 -8.34 -19.61 -23.26
C GLY A 248 -7.25 -19.00 -24.14
N ASP A 249 -7.61 -18.03 -24.98
CA ASP A 249 -6.68 -17.30 -25.85
C ASP A 249 -6.06 -16.06 -25.17
N THR A 250 -6.53 -15.71 -23.97
CA THR A 250 -6.09 -14.53 -23.22
C THR A 250 -4.97 -14.86 -22.24
N LEU A 251 -3.89 -14.08 -22.27
CA LEU A 251 -2.80 -14.18 -21.29
C LEU A 251 -2.98 -13.11 -20.20
N ILE A 252 -3.05 -13.54 -18.94
CA ILE A 252 -3.18 -12.66 -17.77
C ILE A 252 -1.80 -12.47 -17.13
N VAL A 253 -1.42 -11.24 -16.81
CA VAL A 253 -0.15 -10.90 -16.13
C VAL A 253 -0.40 -9.95 -14.96
N SER A 254 0.49 -10.01 -13.97
CA SER A 254 0.50 -9.12 -12.79
C SER A 254 1.89 -9.18 -12.14
N ALA A 255 2.42 -8.04 -11.71
CA ALA A 255 3.80 -7.85 -11.28
C ALA A 255 4.02 -7.96 -9.76
N GLY A 256 3.01 -8.41 -9.02
CA GLY A 256 3.03 -8.43 -7.56
C GLY A 256 2.49 -7.12 -7.01
N GLN A 257 3.28 -6.41 -6.22
CA GLN A 257 2.92 -5.13 -5.60
C GLN A 257 4.18 -4.29 -5.42
N TYR A 258 4.01 -3.06 -4.96
CA TYR A 258 5.05 -2.28 -4.29
C TYR A 258 6.27 -1.94 -5.13
N LEU A 259 6.15 -2.08 -6.46
CA LEU A 259 7.27 -1.92 -7.39
C LEU A 259 8.44 -2.88 -7.08
N GLU A 260 8.15 -4.04 -6.48
CA GLU A 260 9.11 -5.13 -6.27
C GLU A 260 9.60 -5.71 -7.59
N ASN A 261 8.72 -5.70 -8.59
CA ASN A 261 9.00 -6.15 -9.96
C ASN A 261 8.41 -5.17 -10.98
N ILE A 262 9.04 -5.14 -12.16
CA ILE A 262 8.48 -4.56 -13.38
C ILE A 262 8.06 -5.73 -14.27
N GLY A 263 6.81 -5.75 -14.72
CA GLY A 263 6.38 -6.71 -15.72
C GLY A 263 6.86 -6.32 -17.10
N GLU A 264 7.43 -7.26 -17.85
CA GLU A 264 7.86 -7.08 -19.24
C GLU A 264 7.11 -8.07 -20.12
N ILE A 265 6.38 -7.55 -21.11
CA ILE A 265 5.67 -8.33 -22.13
C ILE A 265 6.26 -7.97 -23.48
N LYS A 266 6.83 -8.94 -24.18
CA LYS A 266 7.28 -8.80 -25.56
C LYS A 266 6.29 -9.47 -26.51
N LEU A 267 5.73 -8.69 -27.40
CA LEU A 267 4.86 -9.13 -28.48
C LEU A 267 5.67 -9.20 -29.76
N THR A 268 5.77 -10.40 -30.34
CA THR A 268 6.29 -10.59 -31.68
C THR A 268 5.10 -10.66 -32.64
N LEU A 269 5.04 -9.73 -33.59
CA LEU A 269 3.92 -9.56 -34.49
C LEU A 269 4.34 -9.90 -35.92
N ASP A 270 3.60 -10.77 -36.58
CA ASP A 270 3.75 -11.02 -38.02
C ASP A 270 3.12 -9.84 -38.78
N THR A 271 3.96 -9.11 -39.52
CA THR A 271 3.57 -7.93 -40.33
C THR A 271 3.71 -8.18 -41.83
N ASN A 272 3.81 -9.44 -42.25
CA ASN A 272 3.85 -9.79 -43.67
C ASN A 272 2.57 -9.38 -44.41
N ASP A 273 1.42 -9.45 -43.72
CA ASP A 273 0.14 -8.93 -44.17
C ASP A 273 -0.26 -7.73 -43.30
N VAL A 274 -0.05 -6.53 -43.83
CA VAL A 274 -0.38 -5.27 -43.15
C VAL A 274 -1.87 -5.10 -42.87
N GLU A 275 -2.74 -5.83 -43.57
CA GLU A 275 -4.19 -5.84 -43.32
C GLU A 275 -4.58 -6.87 -42.24
N ASN A 276 -3.68 -7.79 -41.88
CA ASN A 276 -3.94 -8.91 -40.98
C ASN A 276 -2.76 -9.22 -40.05
N ILE A 277 -2.26 -8.19 -39.37
CA ILE A 277 -1.19 -8.32 -38.38
C ILE A 277 -1.66 -9.22 -37.23
N LYS A 278 -0.86 -10.23 -36.89
CA LYS A 278 -1.17 -11.21 -35.84
C LYS A 278 -0.03 -11.35 -34.85
N ILE A 279 -0.38 -11.72 -33.62
CA ILE A 279 0.60 -12.09 -32.59
C ILE A 279 1.12 -13.50 -32.91
N GLU A 280 2.41 -13.59 -33.23
CA GLU A 280 3.12 -14.86 -33.41
C GLU A 280 3.57 -15.42 -32.06
N ASN A 281 4.05 -14.54 -31.17
CA ASN A 281 4.54 -14.94 -29.85
C ASN A 281 4.30 -13.88 -28.77
N LYS A 282 4.06 -14.35 -27.53
CA LYS A 282 3.98 -13.55 -26.31
C LYS A 282 5.03 -14.07 -25.33
N SER A 283 6.08 -13.30 -25.08
CA SER A 283 7.05 -13.60 -24.02
C SER A 283 6.80 -12.68 -22.83
N VAL A 284 6.74 -13.24 -21.63
CA VAL A 284 6.50 -12.48 -20.40
C VAL A 284 7.52 -12.84 -19.33
N ARG A 285 7.96 -11.86 -18.56
CA ARG A 285 8.79 -12.07 -17.38
C ARG A 285 8.64 -10.92 -16.39
N LEU A 286 9.17 -11.13 -15.19
CA LEU A 286 9.27 -10.11 -14.15
C LEU A 286 10.72 -9.70 -13.95
N ILE A 287 10.99 -8.39 -14.06
CA ILE A 287 12.29 -7.79 -13.76
C ILE A 287 12.27 -7.38 -12.30
N GLY A 288 12.99 -8.12 -11.46
CA GLY A 288 13.16 -7.79 -10.04
C GLY A 288 14.20 -6.69 -9.79
N LYS A 289 14.30 -6.26 -8.53
CA LYS A 289 15.20 -5.19 -8.09
C LYS A 289 16.65 -5.32 -8.55
N GLU A 290 17.28 -6.48 -8.35
CA GLU A 290 18.69 -6.68 -8.71
C GLU A 290 18.97 -6.45 -10.21
N GLU A 291 18.03 -6.83 -11.08
CA GLU A 291 18.14 -6.58 -12.51
C GLU A 291 17.86 -5.12 -12.84
N ALA A 292 16.82 -4.52 -12.26
CA ALA A 292 16.48 -3.12 -12.47
C ALA A 292 17.62 -2.17 -12.05
N LEU A 293 18.38 -2.51 -11.00
CA LEU A 293 19.54 -1.73 -10.54
C LEU A 293 20.70 -1.65 -11.56
N LYS A 294 20.71 -2.51 -12.61
CA LYS A 294 21.66 -2.40 -13.73
C LYS A 294 21.39 -1.17 -14.59
N TYR A 295 20.16 -0.69 -14.60
CA TYR A 295 19.78 0.56 -15.26
C TYR A 295 20.03 1.71 -14.30
N LYS A 296 20.80 2.71 -14.74
CA LYS A 296 21.05 3.90 -13.92
C LYS A 296 19.73 4.63 -13.66
N LEU A 297 19.63 5.31 -12.52
CA LEU A 297 18.48 6.16 -12.25
C LEU A 297 18.37 7.27 -13.31
N ASP A 298 17.19 7.45 -13.92
CA ASP A 298 16.95 8.59 -14.81
C ASP A 298 17.11 9.89 -14.04
N TYR A 299 17.93 10.80 -14.57
CA TYR A 299 18.28 12.04 -13.89
C TYR A 299 17.09 12.97 -13.67
N VAL A 300 16.17 13.06 -14.64
CA VAL A 300 15.00 13.96 -14.55
C VAL A 300 14.03 13.44 -13.51
N VAL A 301 13.78 12.13 -13.52
CA VAL A 301 12.90 11.47 -12.54
C VAL A 301 13.49 11.55 -11.13
N SER A 302 14.79 11.28 -10.97
CA SER A 302 15.46 11.35 -9.67
C SER A 302 15.41 12.76 -9.08
N LYS A 303 15.69 13.77 -9.91
CA LYS A 303 15.57 15.16 -9.51
C LYS A 303 14.14 15.52 -9.08
N LYS A 304 13.12 14.99 -9.77
CA LYS A 304 11.72 15.19 -9.38
C LYS A 304 11.41 14.57 -8.01
N VAL A 305 11.93 13.37 -7.72
CA VAL A 305 11.82 12.74 -6.40
C VAL A 305 12.44 13.64 -5.32
N ASP A 306 13.63 14.18 -5.57
CA ASP A 306 14.32 15.05 -4.61
C ASP A 306 13.57 16.38 -4.39
N GLU A 307 13.05 17.00 -5.45
CA GLU A 307 12.22 18.20 -5.38
C GLU A 307 10.93 17.96 -4.56
N ILE A 308 10.29 16.80 -4.71
CA ILE A 308 9.11 16.42 -3.94
C ILE A 308 9.46 16.27 -2.46
N LYS A 309 10.55 15.56 -2.14
CA LYS A 309 11.03 15.39 -0.76
C LYS A 309 11.31 16.74 -0.10
N GLU A 310 12.02 17.64 -0.78
CA GLU A 310 12.31 18.99 -0.27
C GLU A 310 11.04 19.80 -0.02
N GLN A 311 10.05 19.73 -0.90
CA GLN A 311 8.76 20.41 -0.72
C GLN A 311 7.99 19.87 0.48
N GLN A 312 8.11 18.57 0.76
CA GLN A 312 7.41 17.88 1.84
C GLN A 312 7.98 18.13 3.22
N GLU A 313 9.26 18.51 3.35
CA GLU A 313 9.84 18.91 4.65
C GLU A 313 9.00 20.01 5.33
N LYS A 314 8.49 20.97 4.55
CA LYS A 314 7.60 22.03 5.05
C LYS A 314 6.23 21.51 5.50
N ILE A 315 5.74 20.44 4.89
CA ILE A 315 4.47 19.80 5.25
C ILE A 315 4.63 18.99 6.54
N LEU A 316 5.77 18.31 6.68
CA LEU A 316 6.14 17.51 7.85
C LEU A 316 6.28 18.36 9.12
N ASP A 317 6.86 19.56 9.01
CA ASP A 317 7.07 20.47 10.15
C ASP A 317 5.78 21.18 10.63
N LYS A 318 4.66 20.99 9.92
CA LYS A 318 3.39 21.62 10.29
C LYS A 318 2.86 21.04 11.60
N VAL A 319 2.66 21.90 12.60
CA VAL A 319 1.93 21.56 13.83
C VAL A 319 0.45 21.29 13.49
N ILE A 320 -0.04 20.13 13.90
CA ILE A 320 -1.41 19.65 13.66
C ILE A 320 -2.26 19.63 14.95
N GLY A 321 -1.64 19.66 16.11
CA GLY A 321 -2.29 19.73 17.41
C GLY A 321 -1.29 19.73 18.55
N ALA A 322 -1.74 19.40 19.76
CA ALA A 322 -0.89 19.25 20.93
C ALA A 322 -1.36 18.09 21.82
N THR A 323 -0.45 17.50 22.59
CA THR A 323 -0.78 16.57 23.68
C THR A 323 -0.31 17.09 25.04
N THR A 324 -1.15 16.92 26.07
CA THR A 324 -0.83 17.39 27.43
C THR A 324 0.09 16.46 28.22
N ASN A 325 0.28 15.23 27.72
CA ASN A 325 1.19 14.23 28.26
C ASN A 325 1.86 13.41 27.14
N THR A 326 3.04 12.83 27.42
CA THR A 326 3.76 11.96 26.49
C THR A 326 2.92 10.71 26.18
N LEU A 327 2.79 10.38 24.90
CA LEU A 327 2.09 9.20 24.40
C LEU A 327 3.12 8.11 24.08
N ASP A 328 3.22 7.12 24.97
CA ASP A 328 4.24 6.07 24.96
C ASP A 328 4.03 5.09 23.80
N GLY A 329 4.90 5.22 22.80
CA GLY A 329 5.04 4.28 21.69
C GLY A 329 6.38 3.56 21.69
N SER A 330 7.08 3.53 22.82
CA SER A 330 8.39 2.90 22.91
C SER A 330 8.33 1.40 22.58
N TYR A 331 9.31 0.93 21.80
CA TYR A 331 9.43 -0.46 21.35
C TYR A 331 9.23 -1.49 22.48
N GLU A 332 9.79 -1.19 23.65
CA GLU A 332 9.72 -2.02 24.84
C GLU A 332 8.30 -2.20 25.36
N ASN A 333 7.53 -1.12 25.40
CA ASN A 333 6.25 -1.07 26.08
C ASN A 333 5.11 -1.52 25.20
N VAL A 334 5.04 -1.04 23.95
CA VAL A 334 3.95 -1.39 23.02
C VAL A 334 3.87 -2.89 22.69
N ARG A 335 4.98 -3.60 22.91
CA ARG A 335 5.16 -5.04 22.64
C ARG A 335 5.01 -5.95 23.86
N THR A 336 4.74 -5.39 25.04
CA THR A 336 4.70 -6.16 26.29
C THR A 336 3.61 -5.72 27.27
N LYS A 337 3.10 -4.49 27.16
CA LYS A 337 2.08 -3.96 28.09
C LYS A 337 1.16 -2.95 27.43
N GLU A 338 0.12 -2.55 28.14
CA GLU A 338 -0.76 -1.43 27.76
C GLU A 338 0.03 -0.13 27.65
N THR A 339 -0.19 0.63 26.58
CA THR A 339 0.30 2.00 26.46
C THR A 339 -0.83 2.97 26.17
N ASN A 340 -0.66 4.23 26.59
CA ASN A 340 -1.65 5.27 26.31
C ASN A 340 -1.73 5.61 24.82
N LEU A 341 -0.63 5.52 24.06
CA LEU A 341 -0.69 5.65 22.60
C LEU A 341 -1.48 4.48 21.98
N GLY A 342 -1.24 3.24 22.41
CA GLY A 342 -2.01 2.07 21.96
C GLY A 342 -3.52 2.22 22.22
N ASN A 343 -3.89 2.74 23.38
CA ASN A 343 -5.28 3.04 23.72
C ASN A 343 -5.87 4.15 22.84
N LEU A 344 -5.12 5.24 22.59
CA LEU A 344 -5.56 6.33 21.73
C LEU A 344 -5.86 5.83 20.31
N ILE A 345 -4.96 5.04 19.73
CA ILE A 345 -5.14 4.49 18.39
C ILE A 345 -6.34 3.55 18.35
N SER A 346 -6.47 2.68 19.33
CA SER A 346 -7.64 1.80 19.47
C SER A 346 -8.95 2.60 19.50
N ASP A 347 -8.99 3.72 20.25
CA ASP A 347 -10.17 4.58 20.30
C ASP A 347 -10.45 5.28 18.96
N ILE A 348 -9.41 5.72 18.23
CA ILE A 348 -9.53 6.31 16.89
C ILE A 348 -10.10 5.27 15.91
N LEU A 349 -9.62 4.02 15.96
CA LEU A 349 -10.14 2.92 15.13
C LEU A 349 -11.63 2.70 15.39
N LEU A 350 -12.04 2.62 16.66
CA LEU A 350 -13.45 2.47 17.04
C LEU A 350 -14.30 3.66 16.60
N ASP A 351 -13.81 4.89 16.77
CA ASP A 351 -14.56 6.07 16.36
C ASP A 351 -14.73 6.15 14.84
N LYS A 352 -13.68 5.84 14.06
CA LYS A 352 -13.72 5.87 12.59
C LYS A 352 -14.60 4.76 12.01
N THR A 353 -14.52 3.56 12.57
CA THR A 353 -15.15 2.35 12.00
C THR A 353 -16.52 2.02 12.58
N LYS A 354 -16.79 2.48 13.81
CA LYS A 354 -17.94 2.06 14.64
C LYS A 354 -17.98 0.55 14.92
N ALA A 355 -16.82 -0.10 14.88
CA ALA A 355 -16.66 -1.51 15.26
C ALA A 355 -16.93 -1.74 16.77
N ASP A 356 -17.17 -2.98 17.16
CA ASP A 356 -17.38 -3.37 18.56
C ASP A 356 -16.07 -3.39 19.37
N ILE A 357 -14.98 -3.77 18.70
CA ILE A 357 -13.66 -4.08 19.27
C ILE A 357 -12.59 -3.58 18.31
N SER A 358 -11.47 -3.08 18.82
CA SER A 358 -10.27 -2.83 18.03
C SER A 358 -9.12 -3.69 18.53
N LEU A 359 -8.39 -4.31 17.61
CA LEU A 359 -7.17 -5.08 17.88
C LEU A 359 -6.03 -4.49 17.04
N PHE A 360 -4.98 -3.99 17.68
CA PHE A 360 -3.89 -3.31 17.00
C PHE A 360 -2.53 -3.81 17.50
N ASN A 361 -1.71 -4.36 16.62
CA ASN A 361 -0.43 -4.94 16.98
C ASN A 361 0.62 -3.86 17.30
N GLY A 362 1.33 -4.01 18.41
CA GLY A 362 2.35 -3.07 18.88
C GLY A 362 3.51 -2.90 17.89
N GLY A 363 3.73 -3.88 17.00
CA GLY A 363 4.70 -3.78 15.92
C GLY A 363 4.48 -2.61 14.95
N ASN A 364 3.25 -2.10 14.86
CA ASN A 364 2.87 -0.95 14.02
C ASN A 364 3.00 0.42 14.71
N ILE A 365 3.33 0.47 16.00
CA ILE A 365 3.61 1.72 16.71
C ILE A 365 5.13 1.86 16.81
N ARG A 366 5.70 2.85 16.14
CA ARG A 366 7.16 2.92 15.90
C ARG A 366 7.89 3.98 16.69
N ASP A 367 7.18 4.97 17.22
CA ASP A 367 7.77 6.05 18.00
C ASP A 367 6.82 6.58 19.08
N THR A 368 7.37 7.41 19.96
CA THR A 368 6.67 8.12 21.04
C THR A 368 6.34 9.55 20.60
N ILE A 369 5.14 10.01 20.95
CA ILE A 369 4.78 11.42 20.75
C ILE A 369 5.00 12.16 22.06
N GLU A 370 5.97 13.06 22.07
CA GLU A 370 6.31 13.82 23.27
C GLU A 370 5.22 14.84 23.66
N LYS A 371 5.20 15.19 24.95
CA LYS A 371 4.32 16.25 25.45
C LYS A 371 4.61 17.57 24.71
N GLY A 372 3.55 18.23 24.27
CA GLY A 372 3.63 19.54 23.62
C GLY A 372 3.00 19.52 22.23
N ASN A 373 3.55 20.33 21.32
CA ASN A 373 3.08 20.39 19.95
C ASN A 373 3.31 19.06 19.24
N ILE A 374 2.33 18.65 18.44
CA ILE A 374 2.39 17.49 17.57
C ILE A 374 2.46 18.00 16.14
N THR A 375 3.49 17.59 15.42
CA THR A 375 3.71 17.84 13.99
C THR A 375 3.20 16.69 13.14
N ARG A 376 3.10 16.89 11.83
CA ARG A 376 2.86 15.77 10.91
C ARG A 376 3.98 14.74 10.96
N ARG A 377 5.23 15.19 11.11
CA ARG A 377 6.41 14.32 11.24
C ARG A 377 6.27 13.34 12.38
N ASP A 378 5.83 13.80 13.56
CA ASP A 378 5.62 12.92 14.71
C ASP A 378 4.65 11.76 14.38
N ILE A 379 3.63 12.00 13.55
CA ILE A 379 2.68 10.93 13.16
C ILE A 379 3.28 9.98 12.12
N VAL A 380 4.05 10.51 11.16
CA VAL A 380 4.76 9.70 10.16
C VAL A 380 5.83 8.83 10.82
N ASP A 381 6.55 9.35 11.81
CA ASP A 381 7.56 8.60 12.55
C ASP A 381 6.93 7.47 13.37
N VAL A 382 5.73 7.69 13.92
CA VAL A 382 4.95 6.66 14.63
C VAL A 382 4.38 5.60 13.67
N PHE A 383 3.88 6.02 12.49
CA PHE A 383 3.24 5.15 11.48
C PHE A 383 3.93 5.26 10.12
N PRO A 384 5.17 4.77 9.97
CA PRO A 384 5.93 4.89 8.73
C PRO A 384 5.42 3.93 7.64
N PHE A 385 4.49 3.04 7.98
CA PHE A 385 3.94 2.04 7.08
C PHE A 385 2.64 2.52 6.44
N SER A 386 2.44 2.10 5.19
CA SER A 386 1.24 2.34 4.39
C SER A 386 0.05 1.46 4.82
N ASN A 387 -0.32 1.44 6.10
CA ASN A 387 -1.42 0.61 6.56
C ASN A 387 -2.79 1.29 6.44
N THR A 388 -3.75 0.55 5.93
CA THR A 388 -5.17 0.94 5.92
C THR A 388 -5.91 0.36 7.11
N ILE A 389 -6.98 1.06 7.52
CA ILE A 389 -7.89 0.61 8.57
C ILE A 389 -8.96 -0.28 7.93
N VAL A 390 -9.13 -1.48 8.47
CA VAL A 390 -10.10 -2.45 7.97
C VAL A 390 -10.97 -3.00 9.09
N THR A 391 -12.11 -3.56 8.74
CA THR A 391 -13.00 -4.29 9.66
C THR A 391 -13.24 -5.72 9.19
N LYS A 392 -13.34 -6.65 10.15
CA LYS A 392 -13.69 -8.06 9.94
C LYS A 392 -14.73 -8.51 10.96
N GLU A 393 -15.48 -9.56 10.64
CA GLU A 393 -16.37 -10.20 11.60
C GLU A 393 -15.65 -11.38 12.25
N LEU A 394 -15.52 -11.38 13.58
CA LEU A 394 -14.92 -12.49 14.34
C LEU A 394 -15.86 -12.94 15.46
N THR A 395 -15.88 -14.24 15.72
CA THR A 395 -16.48 -14.79 16.95
C THR A 395 -15.64 -14.45 18.18
N GLY A 396 -16.26 -14.42 19.36
CA GLY A 396 -15.51 -14.23 20.62
C GLY A 396 -14.43 -15.29 20.85
N ALA A 397 -14.66 -16.53 20.38
CA ALA A 397 -13.66 -17.59 20.37
C ALA A 397 -12.44 -17.24 19.49
N GLN A 398 -12.67 -16.79 18.25
CA GLN A 398 -11.59 -16.33 17.37
C GLN A 398 -10.81 -15.15 17.97
N ILE A 399 -11.51 -14.21 18.62
CA ILE A 399 -10.85 -13.09 19.34
C ILE A 399 -9.95 -13.62 20.45
N LYS A 400 -10.38 -14.63 21.21
CA LYS A 400 -9.53 -15.27 22.22
C LYS A 400 -8.29 -15.88 21.59
N ASP A 401 -8.43 -16.64 20.49
CA ASP A 401 -7.30 -17.29 19.82
C ASP A 401 -6.28 -16.27 19.30
N VAL A 402 -6.76 -15.15 18.76
CA VAL A 402 -5.93 -14.01 18.34
C VAL A 402 -5.18 -13.39 19.52
N LEU A 403 -5.84 -13.20 20.67
CA LEU A 403 -5.19 -12.66 21.88
C LEU A 403 -4.17 -13.64 22.47
N GLU A 404 -4.45 -14.94 22.48
CA GLU A 404 -3.52 -16.00 22.89
C GLU A 404 -2.23 -15.96 22.07
N HIS A 405 -2.37 -15.81 20.75
CA HIS A 405 -1.23 -15.64 19.85
C HIS A 405 -0.41 -14.39 20.18
N GLY A 406 -1.09 -13.26 20.44
CA GLY A 406 -0.41 -12.00 20.76
C GLY A 406 0.44 -12.05 22.05
N VAL A 407 0.08 -12.90 23.02
CA VAL A 407 0.84 -13.07 24.28
C VAL A 407 1.73 -14.31 24.30
N LYS A 408 1.81 -15.07 23.20
CA LYS A 408 2.55 -16.34 23.08
C LYS A 408 4.03 -16.22 23.45
N LEU A 409 4.69 -15.16 23.02
CA LEU A 409 6.13 -14.97 23.24
C LEU A 409 6.46 -14.23 24.54
N TYR A 410 5.45 -13.72 25.26
CA TYR A 410 5.67 -12.99 26.51
C TYR A 410 6.53 -13.81 27.50
N PRO A 411 7.56 -13.22 28.16
CA PRO A 411 7.88 -11.79 28.26
C PRO A 411 8.75 -11.22 27.12
N GLU A 412 9.01 -11.98 26.06
CA GLU A 412 9.71 -11.44 24.89
C GLU A 412 8.86 -10.37 24.18
N LYS A 413 9.54 -9.40 23.56
CA LYS A 413 8.93 -8.25 22.89
C LYS A 413 8.44 -8.68 21.52
N SER A 414 7.16 -9.00 21.41
CA SER A 414 6.55 -9.45 20.16
C SER A 414 5.92 -8.29 19.40
N SER A 415 6.10 -8.23 18.07
CA SER A 415 5.29 -7.34 17.21
C SER A 415 3.80 -7.65 17.31
N ALA A 416 3.46 -8.93 17.54
CA ALA A 416 2.10 -9.44 17.63
C ALA A 416 1.38 -9.10 18.95
N PHE A 417 2.03 -8.45 19.92
CA PHE A 417 1.31 -8.05 21.14
C PHE A 417 0.23 -7.02 20.81
N LEU A 418 -1.01 -7.24 21.26
CA LEU A 418 -2.16 -6.44 20.83
C LEU A 418 -2.53 -5.36 21.85
N GLN A 419 -2.47 -4.10 21.43
CA GLN A 419 -3.21 -2.99 22.03
C GLN A 419 -4.69 -3.14 21.67
N VAL A 420 -5.60 -2.75 22.58
CA VAL A 420 -7.03 -3.04 22.43
C VAL A 420 -7.95 -1.87 22.73
N GLY A 421 -9.14 -1.90 22.14
CA GLY A 421 -10.26 -1.01 22.43
C GLY A 421 -11.58 -1.77 22.44
N GLY A 422 -12.56 -1.27 23.20
CA GLY A 422 -13.88 -1.90 23.34
C GLY A 422 -13.89 -3.17 24.21
N ILE A 423 -12.71 -3.66 24.59
CA ILE A 423 -12.48 -4.76 25.54
C ILE A 423 -11.32 -4.44 26.49
N SER A 424 -11.24 -5.21 27.57
CA SER A 424 -10.04 -5.41 28.38
C SER A 424 -9.70 -6.90 28.44
N TYR A 425 -8.43 -7.27 28.45
CA TYR A 425 -8.00 -8.64 28.65
C TYR A 425 -6.91 -8.78 29.72
N TYR A 426 -6.90 -9.93 30.37
CA TYR A 426 -5.91 -10.30 31.37
C TYR A 426 -5.29 -11.64 31.01
N PHE A 427 -4.01 -11.80 31.31
CA PHE A 427 -3.29 -13.03 30.98
C PHE A 427 -2.32 -13.45 32.09
N ASN A 428 -1.95 -14.73 32.10
CA ASN A 428 -0.98 -15.30 33.02
C ASN A 428 0.15 -15.97 32.23
N PRO A 429 1.36 -15.37 32.19
CA PRO A 429 2.47 -15.90 31.40
C PRO A 429 3.04 -17.22 31.96
N LYS A 430 2.65 -17.63 33.17
CA LYS A 430 3.02 -18.95 33.72
C LYS A 430 2.19 -20.11 33.15
N GLN A 431 1.08 -19.82 32.47
CA GLN A 431 0.27 -20.86 31.82
C GLN A 431 0.88 -21.30 30.50
N LYS A 432 0.47 -22.49 30.04
CA LYS A 432 0.88 -23.02 28.74
C LYS A 432 0.44 -22.06 27.63
N GLU A 433 1.25 -22.00 26.58
CA GLU A 433 0.86 -21.32 25.34
C GLU A 433 -0.53 -21.80 24.88
N GLY A 434 -1.39 -20.87 24.42
CA GLY A 434 -2.78 -21.15 24.07
C GLY A 434 -3.77 -21.15 25.24
N GLU A 435 -3.27 -21.10 26.48
CA GLU A 435 -4.07 -21.04 27.72
C GLU A 435 -3.65 -19.86 28.61
N ARG A 436 -2.99 -18.83 28.06
CA ARG A 436 -2.49 -17.68 28.81
C ARG A 436 -3.56 -16.65 29.06
N ILE A 437 -4.56 -16.49 28.19
CA ILE A 437 -5.63 -15.52 28.40
C ILE A 437 -6.58 -16.03 29.50
N THR A 438 -6.60 -15.32 30.63
CA THR A 438 -7.40 -15.70 31.81
C THR A 438 -8.77 -15.04 31.83
N SER A 439 -8.92 -13.86 31.20
CA SER A 439 -10.19 -13.14 31.15
C SER A 439 -10.20 -12.18 29.97
N ILE A 440 -11.32 -12.10 29.26
CA ILE A 440 -11.63 -11.04 28.30
C ILE A 440 -12.97 -10.43 28.72
N GLN A 441 -13.02 -9.12 28.86
CA GLN A 441 -14.22 -8.40 29.27
C GLN A 441 -14.61 -7.35 28.25
N LYS A 442 -15.91 -7.24 27.97
CA LYS A 442 -16.53 -6.16 27.22
C LYS A 442 -17.58 -5.52 28.11
N GLU A 443 -17.50 -4.21 28.32
CA GLU A 443 -18.43 -3.45 29.19
C GLU A 443 -18.55 -4.05 30.61
N GLY A 444 -17.42 -4.52 31.16
CA GLY A 444 -17.35 -5.13 32.49
C GLY A 444 -17.91 -6.55 32.61
N LYS A 445 -18.37 -7.16 31.51
CA LYS A 445 -18.88 -8.55 31.47
C LYS A 445 -17.94 -9.46 30.69
N PRO A 446 -17.85 -10.76 31.02
CA PRO A 446 -17.11 -11.72 30.20
C PRO A 446 -17.53 -11.68 28.73
N LEU A 447 -16.57 -11.74 27.81
CA LEU A 447 -16.85 -11.82 26.38
C LEU A 447 -17.61 -13.10 26.05
N ASP A 448 -18.73 -12.98 25.35
CA ASP A 448 -19.44 -14.15 24.82
C ASP A 448 -18.65 -14.74 23.65
N LEU A 449 -18.15 -15.97 23.82
CA LEU A 449 -17.31 -16.67 22.84
C LEU A 449 -18.06 -17.10 21.57
N ASN A 450 -19.38 -17.26 21.63
CA ASN A 450 -20.20 -17.70 20.50
C ASN A 450 -20.75 -16.51 19.69
N LYS A 451 -20.79 -15.31 20.29
CA LYS A 451 -21.24 -14.10 19.60
C LYS A 451 -20.20 -13.62 18.58
N LYS A 452 -20.69 -13.09 17.46
CA LYS A 452 -19.91 -12.38 16.45
C LYS A 452 -19.79 -10.90 16.79
N TYR A 453 -18.62 -10.33 16.53
CA TYR A 453 -18.27 -8.93 16.75
C TYR A 453 -17.60 -8.37 15.50
N VAL A 454 -17.89 -7.11 15.20
CA VAL A 454 -17.13 -6.35 14.21
C VAL A 454 -15.83 -5.89 14.88
N VAL A 455 -14.70 -6.29 14.30
CA VAL A 455 -13.36 -5.99 14.81
C VAL A 455 -12.64 -5.07 13.84
N ALA A 456 -12.22 -3.90 14.33
CA ALA A 456 -11.37 -2.95 13.60
C ALA A 456 -9.88 -3.26 13.82
N THR A 457 -9.11 -3.22 12.74
CA THR A 457 -7.67 -3.47 12.77
C THR A 457 -6.97 -2.82 11.57
N ASN A 458 -5.69 -3.13 11.34
CA ASN A 458 -4.95 -2.77 10.13
C ASN A 458 -4.93 -3.91 9.09
N ASP A 459 -4.79 -3.54 7.83
CA ASP A 459 -4.66 -4.47 6.70
C ASP A 459 -3.52 -5.49 6.82
N TYR A 460 -2.39 -5.11 7.43
CA TYR A 460 -1.23 -5.98 7.62
C TYR A 460 -1.61 -7.25 8.41
N ILE A 461 -2.15 -7.11 9.63
CA ILE A 461 -2.53 -8.30 10.41
C ILE A 461 -3.82 -8.95 9.87
N ALA A 462 -4.71 -8.17 9.26
CA ALA A 462 -5.90 -8.70 8.61
C ALA A 462 -5.57 -9.64 7.44
N SER A 463 -4.43 -9.43 6.76
CA SER A 463 -3.98 -10.23 5.62
C SER A 463 -3.01 -11.36 6.00
N GLY A 464 -2.78 -11.57 7.31
CA GLY A 464 -1.93 -12.64 7.82
C GLY A 464 -0.56 -12.21 8.34
N GLY A 465 -0.27 -10.89 8.37
CA GLY A 465 0.89 -10.35 9.07
C GLY A 465 0.91 -10.76 10.54
N ASP A 466 2.11 -10.89 11.11
CA ASP A 466 2.35 -11.43 12.46
C ASP A 466 1.77 -12.84 12.72
N GLU A 467 1.32 -13.55 11.67
CA GLU A 467 0.81 -14.94 11.73
C GLU A 467 -0.40 -15.16 12.64
N PHE A 468 -1.23 -14.14 12.85
CA PHE A 468 -2.42 -14.30 13.69
C PHE A 468 -3.41 -15.33 13.11
N PRO A 469 -3.97 -16.21 13.96
CA PRO A 469 -4.94 -17.20 13.52
C PRO A 469 -6.23 -16.54 13.02
N CYS A 470 -6.88 -17.19 12.04
CA CYS A 470 -8.20 -16.85 11.48
C CYS A 470 -8.33 -15.51 10.73
N PHE A 471 -7.54 -14.48 11.04
CA PHE A 471 -7.65 -13.17 10.40
C PHE A 471 -7.57 -13.23 8.87
N SER A 472 -6.55 -13.91 8.31
CA SER A 472 -6.37 -14.02 6.86
C SER A 472 -7.44 -14.86 6.15
N LYS A 473 -8.23 -15.66 6.91
CA LYS A 473 -9.29 -16.53 6.36
C LYS A 473 -10.64 -15.85 6.30
N GLU A 474 -10.88 -14.88 7.17
CA GLU A 474 -12.14 -14.13 7.20
C GLU A 474 -12.13 -12.97 6.20
N PRO A 475 -13.24 -12.69 5.50
CA PRO A 475 -13.30 -11.62 4.53
C PRO A 475 -13.21 -10.24 5.21
N ILE A 476 -12.61 -9.27 4.52
CA ILE A 476 -12.68 -7.86 4.90
C ILE A 476 -14.13 -7.39 4.67
N LEU A 477 -14.77 -6.86 5.72
CA LEU A 477 -16.10 -6.27 5.61
C LEU A 477 -16.05 -4.90 4.93
N LYS A 478 -15.09 -4.07 5.36
CA LYS A 478 -14.94 -2.70 4.89
C LYS A 478 -13.57 -2.11 5.22
N GLU A 479 -13.08 -1.24 4.34
CA GLU A 479 -11.86 -0.45 4.52
C GLU A 479 -12.19 1.04 4.69
N PHE A 480 -11.37 1.74 5.47
CA PHE A 480 -11.64 3.10 5.94
C PHE A 480 -10.52 4.10 5.61
N GLY A 481 -9.60 3.72 4.70
CA GLY A 481 -8.44 4.52 4.30
C GLY A 481 -7.25 4.38 5.24
N ASN A 482 -6.23 5.22 5.07
CA ASN A 482 -4.98 5.18 5.84
C ASN A 482 -5.15 5.40 7.34
N LEU A 483 -4.41 4.63 8.13
CA LEU A 483 -4.25 4.82 9.56
C LEU A 483 -3.62 6.19 9.88
N GLU A 484 -2.48 6.50 9.27
CA GLU A 484 -1.76 7.77 9.47
C GLU A 484 -2.68 8.97 9.26
N SER A 485 -3.40 8.99 8.13
CA SER A 485 -4.34 10.07 7.80
C SER A 485 -5.49 10.15 8.81
N ALA A 486 -6.04 9.02 9.26
CA ALA A 486 -7.09 9.01 10.28
C ALA A 486 -6.62 9.59 11.62
N VAL A 487 -5.37 9.32 12.02
CA VAL A 487 -4.77 9.88 13.23
C VAL A 487 -4.53 11.38 13.08
N ILE A 488 -3.99 11.83 11.94
CA ILE A 488 -3.80 13.26 11.66
C ILE A 488 -5.15 13.99 11.69
N GLU A 489 -6.17 13.49 10.99
CA GLU A 489 -7.52 14.07 10.97
C GLU A 489 -8.11 14.19 12.38
N TYR A 490 -7.94 13.14 13.21
CA TYR A 490 -8.43 13.14 14.59
C TYR A 490 -7.74 14.22 15.43
N ILE A 491 -6.42 14.34 15.34
CA ILE A 491 -5.64 15.34 16.10
C ILE A 491 -5.96 16.75 15.59
N GLU A 492 -6.03 16.96 14.28
CA GLU A 492 -6.41 18.25 13.68
C GLU A 492 -7.83 18.66 14.08
N TYR A 493 -8.74 17.71 14.27
CA TYR A 493 -10.09 17.97 14.76
C TYR A 493 -10.13 18.28 16.26
N LYS A 494 -9.45 17.48 17.09
CA LYS A 494 -9.46 17.65 18.56
C LYS A 494 -8.62 18.84 19.03
N LYS A 495 -7.60 19.24 18.26
CA LYS A 495 -6.60 20.29 18.55
C LYS A 495 -5.70 20.01 19.74
N GLU A 496 -6.26 19.60 20.87
CA GLU A 496 -5.55 19.18 22.07
C GLU A 496 -6.04 17.81 22.50
N ILE A 497 -5.11 16.89 22.75
CA ILE A 497 -5.41 15.53 23.20
C ILE A 497 -4.70 15.21 24.51
N SER A 498 -5.24 14.22 25.22
CA SER A 498 -4.63 13.64 26.42
C SER A 498 -5.09 12.20 26.53
N LYS A 499 -4.17 11.28 26.84
CA LYS A 499 -4.54 9.88 27.02
C LYS A 499 -3.70 9.26 28.13
N ASN A 500 -4.37 8.58 29.06
CA ASN A 500 -3.73 7.75 30.08
C ASN A 500 -4.09 6.29 29.82
N VAL A 501 -3.31 5.38 30.41
CA VAL A 501 -3.71 3.97 30.52
C VAL A 501 -4.97 3.88 31.38
N ASP A 502 -5.91 3.02 30.99
CA ASP A 502 -7.20 2.84 31.65
C ASP A 502 -7.47 1.38 32.05
N GLY A 503 -6.44 0.52 31.98
CA GLY A 503 -6.44 -0.83 32.57
C GLY A 503 -6.99 -1.91 31.64
N ARG A 504 -6.89 -1.69 30.32
CA ARG A 504 -7.32 -2.63 29.28
C ARG A 504 -6.48 -3.89 29.24
N ILE A 505 -5.21 -3.84 29.63
CA ILE A 505 -4.31 -4.99 29.55
C ILE A 505 -3.60 -5.17 30.88
N GLY A 506 -3.67 -6.38 31.44
CA GLY A 506 -2.97 -6.67 32.69
C GLY A 506 -2.53 -8.12 32.83
N ILE A 507 -1.57 -8.33 33.73
CA ILE A 507 -1.16 -9.66 34.15
C ILE A 507 -1.93 -9.99 35.42
N LYS A 508 -2.62 -11.13 35.44
CA LYS A 508 -3.26 -11.65 36.66
C LYS A 508 -2.82 -13.08 36.87
N SER A 509 -2.30 -13.38 38.05
CA SER A 509 -2.13 -14.75 38.47
C SER A 509 -3.51 -15.41 38.67
N LYS A 510 -3.58 -16.74 38.54
CA LYS A 510 -4.81 -17.50 38.84
C LYS A 510 -5.26 -17.24 40.29
N ASP A 511 -4.31 -16.98 41.19
CA ASP A 511 -4.53 -16.76 42.62
C ASP A 511 -5.16 -15.38 42.93
N GLU A 512 -4.82 -14.33 42.18
CA GLU A 512 -5.41 -12.98 42.33
C GLU A 512 -6.85 -12.87 41.82
N LEU A 513 -7.27 -13.79 40.94
CA LEU A 513 -8.67 -13.90 40.50
C LEU A 513 -9.52 -14.67 41.50
N ILE A 514 -8.93 -15.65 42.20
CA ILE A 514 -9.59 -16.43 43.25
C ILE A 514 -9.78 -15.58 44.52
N SER A 515 -8.80 -14.75 44.89
CA SER A 515 -8.89 -13.92 46.10
C SER A 515 -10.02 -12.88 46.05
N LYS A 516 -10.29 -12.28 44.88
CA LYS A 516 -11.40 -11.33 44.70
C LYS A 516 -12.78 -12.00 44.77
N ASN A 517 -12.90 -13.22 44.23
CA ASN A 517 -14.15 -13.97 44.33
C ASN A 517 -14.39 -14.45 45.78
N HIS A 518 -13.33 -14.84 46.50
CA HIS A 518 -13.43 -15.16 47.92
C HIS A 518 -13.76 -13.94 48.79
N GLU A 519 -13.23 -12.75 48.51
CA GLU A 519 -13.62 -11.52 49.22
C GLU A 519 -15.09 -11.15 48.94
N SER A 520 -15.58 -11.27 47.70
CA SER A 520 -17.00 -11.03 47.41
C SER A 520 -17.92 -12.07 48.04
N ASP A 521 -17.52 -13.34 48.10
CA ASP A 521 -18.28 -14.41 48.75
C ASP A 521 -18.25 -14.27 50.29
N LEU A 522 -17.15 -13.77 50.86
CA LEU A 522 -17.04 -13.45 52.28
C LEU A 522 -17.92 -12.25 52.66
N ILE A 523 -17.94 -11.19 51.85
CA ILE A 523 -18.81 -10.01 52.06
C ILE A 523 -20.30 -10.38 51.89
N LEU A 524 -20.63 -11.27 50.96
CA LEU A 524 -22.00 -11.81 50.83
C LEU A 524 -22.38 -12.68 52.04
N SER A 525 -21.46 -13.52 52.53
CA SER A 525 -21.71 -14.36 53.71
C SER A 525 -21.78 -13.59 55.04
N GLU A 526 -21.03 -12.48 55.19
CA GLU A 526 -21.11 -11.59 56.35
C GLU A 526 -22.38 -10.73 56.32
N ASN A 527 -22.84 -10.33 55.13
CA ASN A 527 -24.14 -9.64 54.99
C ASN A 527 -25.32 -10.59 55.23
N GLU A 528 -25.26 -11.86 54.81
CA GLU A 528 -26.29 -12.86 55.13
C GLU A 528 -26.31 -13.24 56.62
N LYS A 529 -25.15 -13.30 57.29
CA LYS A 529 -25.09 -13.46 58.75
C LYS A 529 -25.66 -12.24 59.49
N ASN A 530 -25.30 -11.03 59.07
CA ASN A 530 -25.83 -9.80 59.67
C ASN A 530 -27.34 -9.59 59.41
N ILE A 531 -27.91 -10.15 58.33
CA ILE A 531 -29.36 -10.12 58.08
C ILE A 531 -30.07 -11.14 58.98
N ASN A 532 -29.54 -12.36 59.12
CA ASN A 532 -30.11 -13.39 59.99
C ASN A 532 -30.01 -13.02 61.49
N ASP A 533 -28.90 -12.42 61.94
CA ASP A 533 -28.74 -11.98 63.32
C ASP A 533 -29.64 -10.77 63.67
N ASN A 534 -30.06 -9.99 62.67
CA ASN A 534 -31.02 -8.88 62.84
C ASN A 534 -32.49 -9.36 62.81
N GLU A 535 -32.82 -10.42 62.06
CA GLU A 535 -34.17 -11.03 62.10
C GLU A 535 -34.43 -11.82 63.39
N GLU A 536 -33.39 -12.44 63.98
CA GLU A 536 -33.51 -13.13 65.28
C GLU A 536 -33.60 -12.13 66.47
N ASN A 537 -33.10 -10.90 66.32
CA ASN A 537 -33.19 -9.84 67.34
C ASN A 537 -34.44 -8.96 67.24
N LEU A 538 -35.10 -8.87 66.07
CA LEU A 538 -36.39 -8.15 65.94
C LEU A 538 -37.59 -8.97 66.46
N SER A 539 -37.47 -10.29 66.58
CA SER A 539 -38.53 -11.16 67.11
C SER A 539 -38.59 -11.25 68.64
N ASN A 540 -37.59 -10.72 69.37
CA ASN A 540 -37.50 -10.82 70.83
C ASN A 540 -37.69 -9.51 71.62
N ASN A 541 -37.87 -8.35 70.98
CA ASN A 541 -37.98 -7.06 71.68
C ASN A 541 -39.30 -6.28 71.49
N ILE A 542 -40.40 -6.98 71.19
CA ILE A 542 -41.75 -6.49 71.55
C ILE A 542 -42.10 -7.06 72.94
N LYS A 543 -41.40 -6.59 73.98
CA LYS A 543 -41.80 -6.66 75.39
C LYS A 543 -40.78 -5.89 76.22
N SER A 544 -41.30 -5.07 77.13
CA SER A 544 -40.62 -4.21 78.11
C SER A 544 -40.20 -2.82 77.61
N SER A 545 -40.83 -1.86 78.29
CA SER A 545 -40.78 -0.42 78.17
C SER A 545 -39.66 0.20 79.00
N ASP A 546 -39.45 1.50 78.76
CA ASP A 546 -38.99 2.52 79.71
C ASP A 546 -37.54 2.47 80.24
N SER A 547 -36.71 3.43 79.82
CA SER A 547 -36.39 4.64 80.62
C SER A 547 -35.03 5.29 80.25
N ASP A 548 -35.07 6.62 80.20
CA ASP A 548 -34.01 7.60 80.53
C ASP A 548 -32.65 7.67 79.78
N LYS A 549 -32.54 8.79 79.03
CA LYS A 549 -31.59 9.92 79.18
C LYS A 549 -30.05 9.71 79.13
N ASN A 550 -29.50 10.55 78.22
CA ASN A 550 -28.41 11.53 78.38
C ASN A 550 -26.94 11.13 78.10
N LYS A 551 -26.36 11.97 77.21
CA LYS A 551 -25.00 12.59 77.23
C LYS A 551 -23.82 11.64 76.99
N SER A 552 -22.73 12.01 76.31
CA SER A 552 -22.27 13.23 75.63
C SER A 552 -20.81 12.99 75.19
N LEU A 553 -20.33 13.68 74.14
CA LEU A 553 -19.02 14.39 74.06
C LEU A 553 -17.72 13.55 74.25
N ASP A 554 -16.58 13.74 73.58
CA ASP A 554 -16.06 14.68 72.59
C ASP A 554 -14.57 14.30 72.36
N LYS A 555 -13.94 14.93 71.36
CA LYS A 555 -12.52 15.36 71.31
C LYS A 555 -11.38 14.46 70.82
N THR A 556 -10.99 14.78 69.57
CA THR A 556 -9.71 15.42 69.13
C THR A 556 -8.35 14.83 69.55
N SER A 557 -7.41 14.72 68.59
CA SER A 557 -6.37 15.75 68.35
C SER A 557 -5.33 15.32 67.29
N ALA A 558 -4.67 16.33 66.70
CA ALA A 558 -3.69 16.30 65.61
C ALA A 558 -2.25 16.60 66.07
N ARG A 559 -1.26 16.37 65.18
CA ARG A 559 0.04 17.10 64.99
C ARG A 559 0.89 16.37 63.91
N GLU A 560 1.31 16.99 62.78
CA GLU A 560 2.52 17.84 62.52
C GLU A 560 3.88 17.15 62.84
N SER A 561 5.02 17.26 62.12
CA SER A 561 5.48 17.98 60.91
C SER A 561 6.97 17.64 60.58
N SER A 562 7.47 18.02 59.38
CA SER A 562 8.88 18.29 58.94
C SER A 562 9.86 17.10 58.73
N ASN A 563 10.91 17.10 57.88
CA ASN A 563 11.79 18.17 57.36
C ASN A 563 12.66 17.74 56.11
N GLN A 564 13.40 18.71 55.55
CA GLN A 564 14.16 18.83 54.26
C GLN A 564 15.50 18.05 54.06
N GLY A 565 16.03 18.07 52.82
CA GLY A 565 17.48 17.92 52.50
C GLY A 565 17.87 18.06 51.00
N ILE A 566 18.94 18.82 50.70
CA ILE A 566 19.43 19.35 49.38
C ILE A 566 20.80 18.72 48.98
N SER A 567 21.17 18.65 47.68
CA SER A 567 22.58 18.81 47.18
C SER A 567 22.73 18.95 45.64
N LYS A 568 23.77 19.68 45.17
CA LYS A 568 24.17 20.10 43.80
C LYS A 568 25.55 19.50 43.37
N ARG A 569 25.87 19.45 42.05
CA ARG A 569 27.12 19.91 41.33
C ARG A 569 27.29 19.26 39.92
N GLU A 570 27.40 20.03 38.81
CA GLU A 570 28.61 20.39 37.96
C GLU A 570 29.29 19.20 37.23
N ALA A 571 29.44 19.05 35.89
CA ALA A 571 29.91 19.84 34.72
C ALA A 571 31.32 19.40 34.20
N LYS A 572 31.46 19.04 32.90
CA LYS A 572 32.69 19.22 32.07
C LYS A 572 32.55 18.85 30.58
N GLU A 573 33.15 19.69 29.73
CA GLU A 573 33.27 19.66 28.25
C GLU A 573 34.33 18.68 27.69
N LYS A 574 34.24 18.33 26.39
CA LYS A 574 35.24 18.65 25.32
C LYS A 574 34.90 18.02 23.95
N SER A 575 35.11 18.80 22.89
CA SER A 575 35.28 18.41 21.46
C SER A 575 36.64 18.95 20.96
N PRO A 576 36.99 18.93 19.65
CA PRO A 576 37.02 17.87 18.63
C PRO A 576 38.45 17.73 18.01
N LYS A 577 38.65 16.83 17.03
CA LYS A 577 39.78 16.95 16.08
C LYS A 577 39.38 16.61 14.64
N THR A 578 39.62 17.59 13.78
CA THR A 578 39.69 17.56 12.32
C THR A 578 41.06 17.03 11.86
N GLY A 579 41.12 16.50 10.64
CA GLY A 579 42.35 16.10 9.95
C GLY A 579 42.18 16.27 8.44
N ASP A 580 43.16 16.94 7.85
CA ASP A 580 43.12 17.74 6.63
C ASP A 580 43.53 16.98 5.35
N LEU A 581 43.23 17.61 4.22
CA LEU A 581 43.62 17.31 2.84
C LEU A 581 45.14 17.47 2.58
N GLY A 582 45.67 16.82 1.53
CA GLY A 582 46.96 17.25 0.94
C GLY A 582 47.54 16.42 -0.22
N PHE A 583 47.57 17.06 -1.40
CA PHE A 583 48.52 16.98 -2.56
C PHE A 583 48.69 15.66 -3.35
N SER A 584 48.47 15.59 -4.68
CA SER A 584 49.03 16.24 -5.90
C SER A 584 50.21 15.51 -6.58
N ASN A 585 50.03 15.30 -7.89
CA ASN A 585 50.99 15.24 -9.02
C ASN A 585 51.59 13.89 -9.52
N SER A 586 51.13 13.53 -10.73
CA SER A 586 51.93 13.39 -11.98
C SER A 586 52.61 12.05 -12.34
N ILE A 587 52.14 11.38 -13.43
CA ILE A 587 52.83 11.13 -14.73
C ILE A 587 52.39 9.83 -15.47
N ILE A 588 51.74 10.03 -16.65
CA ILE A 588 51.92 9.46 -18.03
C ILE A 588 51.95 7.92 -18.25
N ILE A 589 51.09 7.40 -19.16
CA ILE A 589 51.41 6.76 -20.49
C ILE A 589 50.17 6.03 -21.12
N PHE A 590 49.84 6.44 -22.36
CA PHE A 590 49.22 5.79 -23.57
C PHE A 590 48.22 4.60 -23.42
N ILE A 591 47.10 4.49 -24.17
CA ILE A 591 46.95 4.32 -25.64
C ILE A 591 45.49 4.67 -26.06
N VAL A 592 45.29 5.37 -27.19
CA VAL A 592 43.98 5.50 -27.89
C VAL A 592 44.10 5.17 -29.38
N SER A 593 43.22 4.28 -29.81
CA SER A 593 42.51 4.10 -31.10
C SER A 593 43.22 4.32 -32.45
N SER A 594 43.16 3.28 -33.29
CA SER A 594 43.55 3.29 -34.70
C SER A 594 42.53 2.56 -35.57
N THR A 595 41.25 3.00 -35.60
CA THR A 595 40.28 2.39 -36.54
C THR A 595 39.19 3.33 -37.08
N LEU A 596 39.18 4.63 -36.74
CA LEU A 596 38.12 5.55 -37.21
C LEU A 596 38.58 6.68 -38.15
N ILE A 597 39.86 6.71 -38.57
CA ILE A 597 40.40 7.77 -39.46
C ILE A 597 40.53 7.32 -40.93
N CYS A 598 40.31 6.05 -41.25
CA CYS A 598 40.43 5.54 -42.64
C CYS A 598 39.15 5.64 -43.49
N LEU A 599 37.99 5.93 -42.93
CA LEU A 599 36.72 5.98 -43.69
C LEU A 599 36.24 7.39 -44.08
N LEU A 600 36.85 8.45 -43.54
CA LEU A 600 36.48 9.84 -43.85
C LEU A 600 37.34 10.51 -44.93
N ASN A 601 38.46 9.89 -45.35
CA ASN A 601 39.36 10.45 -46.36
C ASN A 601 39.17 9.90 -47.79
N PHE A 602 38.27 8.93 -47.99
CA PHE A 602 38.02 8.38 -49.34
C PHE A 602 36.96 9.15 -50.14
N ASN A 603 36.15 10.00 -49.50
CA ASN A 603 35.01 10.66 -50.14
C ASN A 603 35.25 12.14 -50.55
N GLN A 604 36.45 12.68 -50.34
CA GLN A 604 36.80 14.05 -50.79
C GLN A 604 37.75 14.11 -52.00
N LYS A 605 38.26 12.97 -52.49
CA LYS A 605 39.19 12.93 -53.62
C LYS A 605 38.54 12.72 -54.99
N GLU A 606 37.30 12.22 -55.06
CA GLU A 606 36.54 12.07 -56.32
C GLU A 606 35.70 13.30 -56.73
N LEU A 607 35.55 14.30 -55.86
CA LEU A 607 34.77 15.52 -56.14
C LEU A 607 35.57 16.71 -56.68
N LYS A 608 36.89 16.56 -56.92
CA LYS A 608 37.74 17.63 -57.48
C LYS A 608 38.18 17.46 -58.94
N ASP A 609 37.91 16.33 -59.60
CA ASP A 609 38.33 16.08 -61.00
C ASP A 609 37.21 16.19 -62.07
N LYS A 610 36.09 16.87 -61.77
CA LYS A 610 35.03 17.15 -62.76
C LYS A 610 34.59 18.62 -62.85
N LYS A 611 35.53 19.57 -62.75
CA LYS A 611 35.34 20.96 -63.21
C LYS A 611 36.57 21.52 -63.92
N SER A 612 36.96 20.93 -65.06
CA SER A 612 37.59 21.65 -66.17
C SER A 612 37.46 20.87 -67.49
N LYS A 613 36.27 20.92 -68.09
CA LYS A 613 36.04 20.95 -69.54
C LYS A 613 34.59 21.26 -69.83
#